data_AF-A0A1X0T4W1-F1
#
_entry.id   AF-A0A1X0T4W1-F1
#
_cell.length_a   1.000
_cell.length_b   1.000
_cell.length_c   1.000
_cell.angle_alpha   90.00
_cell.angle_beta   90.00
_cell.angle_gamma   90.00
#
_symmetry.space_group_name_H-M   'P 1'
#
loop_
_entity.id
_entity.type
_entity.pdbx_description
1 polymer ?
#
loop_
_entity_poly.entity_id
_entity_poly.type
_entity_poly.pdbx_seq_one_letter_code
_entity_poly.pdbx_strand_id
1 'polypeptide(L)'
;MTFEAWLQSRLTAHGFACGPIDGVVGPVTIAAIRAFEASRRLPVDGRADEAVVSALRQSSSRVDPETAAAVESRVVPEAEIRRIALVGDTWPRQAGVPAFYGAVGTRQARVAVPFEMVLAWSKATRIRSITLHEKVAPSAKRVLQTVAALYSASEREALGLNLFGGSLNVRRMRGGSAWSMHAWGIAIDFDPERNQLKWGAPKARLSHPDALPFWKAWEAEGWLSLGRARNYDFMHVQAARL
;
A
#
# COMPACT_ATOMS: atom_id res chain seq x y z
N MET A 1 12.10 1.63 3.97
CA MET A 1 12.07 2.93 3.26
C MET A 1 12.88 3.92 4.08
N THR A 2 13.69 4.77 3.46
CA THR A 2 14.44 5.84 4.17
C THR A 2 13.53 7.04 4.47
N PHE A 3 13.98 7.96 5.32
CA PHE A 3 13.25 9.18 5.62
C PHE A 3 13.00 10.04 4.37
N GLU A 4 13.98 10.12 3.48
CA GLU A 4 13.95 10.93 2.26
C GLU A 4 12.90 10.41 1.27
N ALA A 5 12.82 9.09 1.11
CA ALA A 5 11.79 8.47 0.26
C ALA A 5 10.39 8.64 0.86
N TRP A 6 10.26 8.62 2.19
CA TRP A 6 8.99 8.97 2.85
C TRP A 6 8.62 10.44 2.58
N LEU A 7 9.56 11.37 2.75
CA LEU A 7 9.38 12.80 2.51
C LEU A 7 8.89 13.08 1.08
N GLN A 8 9.58 12.53 0.08
CA GLN A 8 9.20 12.66 -1.33
C GLN A 8 7.80 12.11 -1.61
N SER A 9 7.46 10.95 -1.03
CA SER A 9 6.11 10.37 -1.15
C SER A 9 5.04 11.30 -0.58
N ARG A 10 5.27 11.87 0.61
CA ARG A 10 4.33 12.78 1.27
C ARG A 10 4.17 14.09 0.52
N LEU A 11 5.27 14.72 0.09
CA LEU A 11 5.21 15.96 -0.70
C LEU A 11 4.35 15.77 -1.95
N THR A 12 4.60 14.68 -2.68
CA THR A 12 3.85 14.35 -3.90
C THR A 12 2.37 14.15 -3.59
N ALA A 13 2.04 13.44 -2.50
CA ALA A 13 0.66 13.23 -2.09
C ALA A 13 -0.08 14.52 -1.68
N HIS A 14 0.65 15.51 -1.18
CA HIS A 14 0.12 16.84 -0.87
C HIS A 14 0.04 17.77 -2.10
N GLY A 15 0.35 17.28 -3.30
CA GLY A 15 0.31 18.06 -4.55
C GLY A 15 1.63 18.73 -4.93
N PHE A 16 2.72 18.47 -4.20
CA PHE A 16 4.03 19.08 -4.42
C PHE A 16 4.98 18.08 -5.09
N ALA A 17 5.01 18.08 -6.41
CA ALA A 17 5.83 17.16 -7.20
C ALA A 17 7.33 17.36 -6.92
N CYS A 18 7.97 16.32 -6.38
CA CYS A 18 9.36 16.39 -5.88
C CYS A 18 10.39 15.61 -6.70
N GLY A 19 10.05 15.19 -7.92
CA GLY A 19 10.85 14.20 -8.65
C GLY A 19 10.69 12.78 -8.08
N PRO A 20 11.27 11.74 -8.72
CA PRO A 20 11.10 10.32 -8.35
C PRO A 20 11.23 10.07 -6.84
N ILE A 21 10.53 9.06 -6.32
CA ILE A 21 10.63 8.66 -4.90
C ILE A 21 11.81 7.71 -4.75
N ASP A 22 13.00 8.26 -4.95
CA ASP A 22 14.31 7.59 -5.01
C ASP A 22 15.13 7.71 -3.71
N GLY A 23 14.67 8.53 -2.76
CA GLY A 23 15.38 8.81 -1.51
C GLY A 23 16.53 9.82 -1.64
N VAL A 24 16.66 10.51 -2.77
CA VAL A 24 17.68 11.53 -3.00
C VAL A 24 17.05 12.92 -2.93
N VAL A 25 17.37 13.68 -1.87
CA VAL A 25 16.89 15.06 -1.71
C VAL A 25 17.68 16.00 -2.61
N GLY A 26 17.28 16.10 -3.88
CA GLY A 26 17.85 16.99 -4.88
C GLY A 26 17.13 18.34 -5.00
N PRO A 27 17.53 19.20 -5.96
CA PRO A 27 16.93 20.52 -6.17
C PRO A 27 15.41 20.50 -6.37
N VAL A 28 14.88 19.47 -7.05
CA VAL A 28 13.43 19.31 -7.27
C VAL A 28 12.71 19.00 -5.96
N THR A 29 13.27 18.15 -5.11
CA THR A 29 12.70 17.86 -3.79
C THR A 29 12.73 19.08 -2.89
N ILE A 30 13.85 19.83 -2.86
CA ILE A 30 13.97 21.08 -2.10
C ILE A 30 12.94 22.12 -2.58
N ALA A 31 12.75 22.26 -3.90
CA ALA A 31 11.73 23.15 -4.45
C ALA A 31 10.31 22.74 -4.02
N ALA A 32 10.01 21.44 -4.00
CA ALA A 32 8.73 20.93 -3.51
C ALA A 32 8.53 21.19 -2.01
N ILE A 33 9.58 21.05 -1.19
CA ILE A 33 9.54 21.40 0.24
C ILE A 33 9.18 22.87 0.41
N ARG A 34 9.86 23.76 -0.32
CA ARG A 34 9.60 25.21 -0.26
C ARG A 34 8.17 25.59 -0.67
N ALA A 35 7.67 24.95 -1.71
CA ALA A 35 6.29 25.15 -2.14
C ALA A 35 5.29 24.64 -1.09
N PHE A 36 5.56 23.51 -0.45
CA PHE A 36 4.75 22.98 0.64
C PHE A 36 4.77 23.91 1.86
N GLU A 37 5.96 24.35 2.31
CA GLU A 37 6.15 25.32 3.39
C GLU A 37 5.30 26.57 3.17
N ALA A 38 5.41 27.16 1.97
CA ALA A 38 4.65 28.36 1.59
C ALA A 38 3.14 28.11 1.65
N SER A 39 2.65 26.97 1.16
CA SER A 39 1.21 26.61 1.21
C SER A 39 0.68 26.43 2.64
N ARG A 40 1.56 26.06 3.57
CA ARG A 40 1.24 25.84 4.98
C ARG A 40 1.57 27.03 5.88
N ARG A 41 2.03 28.14 5.30
CA ARG A 41 2.49 29.35 6.02
C ARG A 41 3.60 29.03 7.05
N LEU A 42 4.46 28.07 6.71
CA LEU A 42 5.67 27.74 7.47
C LEU A 42 6.85 28.60 6.97
N PRO A 43 7.95 28.71 7.75
CA PRO A 43 9.19 29.28 7.27
C PRO A 43 9.66 28.57 5.99
N VAL A 44 9.97 29.33 4.94
CA VAL A 44 10.34 28.78 3.62
C VAL A 44 11.86 28.71 3.50
N ASP A 45 12.47 27.67 4.06
CA ASP A 45 13.92 27.46 3.98
C ASP A 45 14.30 26.21 3.14
N GLY A 46 13.30 25.37 2.81
CA GLY A 46 13.47 24.14 2.05
C GLY A 46 14.00 22.97 2.86
N ARG A 47 13.86 23.00 4.19
CA ARG A 47 14.32 21.95 5.11
C ARG A 47 13.12 21.18 5.65
N ALA A 48 13.18 19.85 5.59
CA ALA A 48 12.17 18.99 6.19
C ALA A 48 12.34 18.89 7.72
N ASP A 49 12.14 20.00 8.41
CA ASP A 49 12.18 20.09 9.87
C ASP A 49 10.96 19.44 10.54
N GLU A 50 10.88 19.49 11.87
CA GLU A 50 9.79 18.88 12.62
C GLU A 50 8.41 19.47 12.24
N ALA A 51 8.34 20.77 11.94
CA ALA A 51 7.08 21.43 11.56
C ALA A 51 6.62 20.96 10.17
N VAL A 52 7.54 20.89 9.20
CA VAL A 52 7.26 20.36 7.86
C VAL A 52 6.88 18.88 7.93
N VAL A 53 7.63 18.06 8.68
CA VAL A 53 7.34 16.63 8.87
C VAL A 53 5.97 16.44 9.52
N SER A 54 5.65 17.21 10.56
CA SER A 54 4.35 17.16 11.24
C SER A 54 3.21 17.54 10.29
N ALA A 55 3.37 18.62 9.51
CA ALA A 55 2.39 19.03 8.50
C ALA A 55 2.24 17.99 7.38
N LEU A 56 3.33 17.38 6.94
CA LEU A 56 3.32 16.31 5.93
C LEU A 56 2.71 15.00 6.43
N ARG A 57 2.67 14.75 7.75
CA ARG A 57 1.93 13.62 8.32
C ARG A 57 0.42 13.84 8.33
N GLN A 58 -0.05 15.08 8.21
CA GLN A 58 -1.49 15.34 8.14
C GLN A 58 -2.08 14.77 6.85
N SER A 59 -3.37 14.45 6.86
CA SER A 59 -4.01 13.86 5.68
C SER A 59 -3.91 14.80 4.46
N SER A 60 -3.47 14.25 3.34
CA SER A 60 -3.55 14.83 1.99
C SER A 60 -4.99 14.89 1.44
N SER A 61 -5.99 14.45 2.20
CA SER A 61 -7.39 14.25 1.75
C SER A 61 -8.19 15.53 1.46
N ARG A 62 -7.52 16.60 0.99
CA ARG A 62 -8.13 17.76 0.33
C ARG A 62 -7.27 18.25 -0.84
N VAL A 63 -6.58 17.35 -1.55
CA VAL A 63 -6.13 17.67 -2.91
C VAL A 63 -7.33 17.38 -3.81
N ASP A 64 -7.84 18.42 -4.46
CA ASP A 64 -8.96 18.26 -5.38
C ASP A 64 -8.55 17.34 -6.55
N PRO A 65 -9.50 16.59 -7.16
CA PRO A 65 -9.20 15.66 -8.24
C PRO A 65 -8.48 16.30 -9.43
N GLU A 66 -8.70 17.58 -9.71
CA GLU A 66 -8.07 18.35 -10.78
C GLU A 66 -6.59 18.64 -10.47
N THR A 67 -6.28 19.06 -9.24
CA THR A 67 -4.91 19.23 -8.75
C THR A 67 -4.15 17.90 -8.68
N ALA A 68 -4.83 16.82 -8.27
CA ALA A 68 -4.24 15.48 -8.26
C ALA A 68 -3.97 14.95 -9.68
N ALA A 69 -4.80 15.30 -10.66
CA ALA A 69 -4.62 14.96 -12.07
C ALA A 69 -3.54 15.82 -12.77
N ALA A 70 -3.31 17.04 -12.28
CA ALA A 70 -2.29 17.96 -12.78
C ALA A 70 -0.86 17.60 -12.32
N VAL A 71 -0.71 16.81 -11.25
CA VAL A 71 0.57 16.18 -10.92
C VAL A 71 0.83 15.10 -11.97
N GLU A 72 1.74 15.41 -12.91
CA GLU A 72 2.11 14.55 -14.03
C GLU A 72 2.20 13.09 -13.57
N SER A 73 1.30 12.26 -14.12
CA SER A 73 1.10 10.90 -13.63
C SER A 73 2.43 10.16 -13.68
N ARG A 74 2.96 9.80 -12.51
CA ARG A 74 4.02 8.79 -12.48
C ARG A 74 3.39 7.45 -12.74
N VAL A 75 3.28 7.14 -14.02
CA VAL A 75 3.37 5.76 -14.48
C VAL A 75 4.59 5.19 -13.77
N VAL A 76 4.38 4.23 -12.86
CA VAL A 76 5.49 3.48 -12.26
C VAL A 76 6.28 2.95 -13.46
N PRO A 77 7.56 3.32 -13.65
CA PRO A 77 8.29 2.95 -14.85
C PRO A 77 8.17 1.45 -15.08
N GLU A 78 7.98 1.00 -16.31
CA GLU A 78 7.80 -0.43 -16.60
C GLU A 78 8.98 -1.26 -16.09
N ALA A 79 10.18 -0.67 -16.03
CA ALA A 79 11.35 -1.25 -15.40
C ALA A 79 11.21 -1.47 -13.88
N GLU A 80 10.48 -0.61 -13.18
CA GLU A 80 10.18 -0.75 -11.75
C GLU A 80 9.02 -1.72 -11.51
N ILE A 81 7.99 -1.74 -12.36
CA ILE A 81 6.95 -2.79 -12.36
C ILE A 81 7.60 -4.16 -12.61
N ARG A 82 8.51 -4.26 -13.60
CA ARG A 82 9.28 -5.47 -13.86
C ARG A 82 10.17 -5.80 -12.69
N ARG A 83 10.85 -4.82 -12.07
CA ARG A 83 11.63 -5.05 -10.85
C ARG A 83 10.75 -5.63 -9.75
N ILE A 84 9.62 -4.99 -9.41
CA ILE A 84 8.59 -5.42 -8.44
C ILE A 84 8.09 -6.84 -8.74
N ALA A 85 7.74 -7.12 -10.01
CA ALA A 85 7.29 -8.44 -10.46
C ALA A 85 8.43 -9.50 -10.46
N LEU A 86 9.68 -9.06 -10.48
CA LEU A 86 10.91 -9.87 -10.41
C LEU A 86 11.54 -9.89 -9.00
N VAL A 87 10.97 -9.22 -7.98
CA VAL A 87 11.55 -9.19 -6.63
C VAL A 87 11.31 -10.53 -5.95
N GLY A 88 12.21 -11.46 -6.24
CA GLY A 88 12.45 -12.67 -5.47
C GLY A 88 11.62 -13.88 -5.89
N ASP A 89 12.26 -15.04 -5.81
CA ASP A 89 11.61 -16.35 -5.88
C ASP A 89 10.96 -16.76 -4.55
N THR A 90 10.73 -15.79 -3.65
CA THR A 90 10.15 -15.99 -2.31
C THR A 90 8.79 -16.68 -2.38
N TRP A 91 7.94 -16.23 -3.32
CA TRP A 91 6.59 -16.76 -3.49
C TRP A 91 6.41 -17.41 -4.87
N PRO A 92 5.60 -18.49 -4.97
CA PRO A 92 5.37 -19.19 -6.23
C PRO A 92 4.62 -18.30 -7.23
N ARG A 93 4.67 -18.66 -8.52
CA ARG A 93 3.66 -18.18 -9.48
C ARG A 93 2.28 -18.71 -9.10
N GLN A 94 1.22 -18.03 -9.52
CA GLN A 94 -0.18 -18.45 -9.27
C GLN A 94 -0.42 -19.92 -9.66
N ALA A 95 0.14 -20.38 -10.78
CA ALA A 95 0.04 -21.77 -11.22
C ALA A 95 0.69 -22.79 -10.24
N GLY A 96 1.71 -22.36 -9.50
CA GLY A 96 2.45 -23.18 -8.52
C GLY A 96 1.88 -23.11 -7.10
N VAL A 97 0.87 -22.28 -6.84
CA VAL A 97 0.26 -22.11 -5.51
C VAL A 97 -0.19 -23.44 -4.89
N PRO A 98 -0.90 -24.35 -5.59
CA PRO A 98 -1.31 -25.62 -5.00
C PRO A 98 -0.12 -26.50 -4.58
N ALA A 99 0.96 -26.53 -5.36
CA ALA A 99 2.15 -27.32 -5.03
C ALA A 99 2.91 -26.73 -3.84
N PHE A 100 2.99 -25.41 -3.75
CA PHE A 100 3.77 -24.73 -2.72
C PHE A 100 3.01 -24.58 -1.39
N TYR A 101 1.73 -24.19 -1.43
CA TYR A 101 0.90 -23.95 -0.25
C TYR A 101 -0.06 -25.10 0.06
N GLY A 102 -0.13 -26.14 -0.77
CA GLY A 102 -1.02 -27.30 -0.62
C GLY A 102 -2.51 -26.98 -0.74
N ALA A 103 -3.37 -27.75 -0.05
CA ALA A 103 -4.82 -27.58 -0.13
C ALA A 103 -5.32 -26.24 0.43
N VAL A 104 -6.37 -25.69 -0.19
CA VAL A 104 -7.05 -24.47 0.28
C VAL A 104 -7.58 -24.62 1.71
N GLY A 105 -7.60 -23.53 2.48
CA GLY A 105 -8.11 -23.49 3.84
C GLY A 105 -7.28 -24.25 4.89
N THR A 106 -6.16 -24.87 4.51
CA THR A 106 -5.29 -25.63 5.42
C THR A 106 -4.07 -24.82 5.88
N ARG A 107 -3.39 -25.27 6.94
CA ARG A 107 -2.13 -24.67 7.46
C ARG A 107 -2.23 -23.16 7.72
N GLN A 108 -3.29 -22.77 8.43
CA GLN A 108 -3.55 -21.38 8.76
C GLN A 108 -2.92 -21.00 10.11
N ALA A 109 -2.43 -19.79 10.21
CA ALA A 109 -1.90 -19.17 11.42
C ALA A 109 -2.59 -17.82 11.66
N ARG A 110 -2.61 -17.38 12.93
CA ARG A 110 -3.10 -16.06 13.31
C ARG A 110 -1.94 -15.07 13.34
N VAL A 111 -2.10 -13.96 12.63
CA VAL A 111 -1.15 -12.84 12.63
C VAL A 111 -1.75 -11.71 13.45
N ALA A 112 -1.08 -11.34 14.53
CA ALA A 112 -1.45 -10.18 15.34
C ALA A 112 -1.28 -8.88 14.52
N VAL A 113 -2.25 -7.98 14.64
CA VAL A 113 -2.24 -6.68 13.95
C VAL A 113 -1.73 -5.64 14.96
N PRO A 114 -0.61 -4.95 14.69
CA PRO A 114 0.05 -4.07 15.66
C PRO A 114 -0.51 -2.65 15.73
N PHE A 115 -1.68 -2.40 15.14
CA PHE A 115 -2.38 -1.12 15.18
C PHE A 115 -3.90 -1.34 15.14
N GLU A 116 -4.66 -0.31 15.48
CA GLU A 116 -6.12 -0.31 15.39
C GLU A 116 -6.56 -0.55 13.95
N MET A 117 -7.16 -1.71 13.70
CA MET A 117 -7.74 -2.10 12.42
C MET A 117 -9.20 -2.51 12.64
N VAL A 118 -10.07 -2.17 11.70
CA VAL A 118 -11.51 -2.43 11.78
C VAL A 118 -12.02 -3.10 10.51
N LEU A 119 -13.14 -3.80 10.60
CA LEU A 119 -13.78 -4.40 9.43
C LEU A 119 -14.34 -3.29 8.52
N ALA A 120 -14.04 -3.35 7.22
CA ALA A 120 -14.37 -2.27 6.30
C ALA A 120 -15.89 -1.97 6.24
N TRP A 121 -16.73 -3.00 6.31
CA TRP A 121 -18.20 -2.88 6.31
C TRP A 121 -18.83 -2.84 7.71
N SER A 122 -18.04 -2.89 8.77
CA SER A 122 -18.51 -2.73 10.15
C SER A 122 -17.40 -2.14 11.01
N LYS A 123 -17.26 -0.80 10.98
CA LYS A 123 -16.17 -0.07 11.62
C LYS A 123 -16.16 -0.18 13.17
N ALA A 124 -17.25 -0.67 13.77
CA ALA A 124 -17.30 -1.04 15.18
C ALA A 124 -16.54 -2.35 15.50
N THR A 125 -16.38 -3.22 14.50
CA THR A 125 -15.73 -4.53 14.65
C THR A 125 -14.21 -4.37 14.57
N ARG A 126 -13.53 -4.57 15.70
CA ARG A 126 -12.07 -4.47 15.83
C ARG A 126 -11.39 -5.76 15.38
N ILE A 127 -10.35 -5.63 14.56
CA ILE A 127 -9.55 -6.76 14.04
C ILE A 127 -8.19 -6.79 14.73
N ARG A 128 -8.09 -7.57 15.81
CA ARG A 128 -6.83 -7.74 16.56
C ARG A 128 -5.86 -8.73 15.93
N SER A 129 -6.38 -9.62 15.08
CA SER A 129 -5.58 -10.55 14.30
C SER A 129 -6.28 -10.96 13.00
N ILE A 130 -5.50 -11.34 12.01
CA ILE A 130 -5.96 -11.88 10.72
C ILE A 130 -5.52 -13.33 10.55
N THR A 131 -6.20 -14.09 9.69
CA THR A 131 -5.85 -15.49 9.40
C THR A 131 -5.13 -15.56 8.06
N LEU A 132 -3.94 -16.13 8.05
CA LEU A 132 -3.14 -16.33 6.84
C LEU A 132 -2.50 -17.72 6.84
N HIS A 133 -2.00 -18.18 5.69
CA HIS A 133 -1.20 -19.39 5.62
C HIS A 133 0.07 -19.25 6.50
N GLU A 134 0.44 -20.30 7.23
CA GLU A 134 1.57 -20.29 8.18
C GLU A 134 2.88 -19.84 7.53
N LYS A 135 3.13 -20.26 6.27
CA LYS A 135 4.29 -19.83 5.47
C LYS A 135 4.40 -18.33 5.26
N VAL A 136 3.28 -17.61 5.15
CA VAL A 136 3.28 -16.17 4.85
C VAL A 136 3.07 -15.32 6.11
N ALA A 137 2.62 -15.94 7.21
CA ALA A 137 2.31 -15.26 8.46
C ALA A 137 3.48 -14.44 9.05
N PRO A 138 4.74 -14.96 9.13
CA PRO A 138 5.88 -14.17 9.61
C PRO A 138 6.18 -12.95 8.75
N SER A 139 6.04 -13.10 7.43
CA SER A 139 6.26 -12.02 6.46
C SER A 139 5.20 -10.93 6.60
N ALA A 140 3.92 -11.30 6.60
CA ALA A 140 2.82 -10.35 6.82
C ALA A 140 2.95 -9.62 8.16
N LYS A 141 3.40 -10.29 9.23
CA LYS A 141 3.66 -9.66 10.54
C LYS A 141 4.68 -8.53 10.42
N ARG A 142 5.80 -8.75 9.74
CA ARG A 142 6.85 -7.72 9.54
C ARG A 142 6.33 -6.55 8.70
N VAL A 143 5.54 -6.81 7.67
CA VAL A 143 4.90 -5.74 6.88
C VAL A 143 3.98 -4.91 7.77
N LEU A 144 3.08 -5.54 8.53
CA LEU A 144 2.15 -4.83 9.39
C LEU A 144 2.86 -4.00 10.47
N GLN A 145 3.97 -4.51 11.04
CA GLN A 145 4.82 -3.74 11.96
C GLN A 145 5.48 -2.55 11.27
N THR A 146 5.95 -2.73 10.03
CA THR A 146 6.53 -1.65 9.22
C THR A 146 5.48 -0.57 8.93
N VAL A 147 4.27 -0.95 8.53
CA VAL A 147 3.14 -0.02 8.32
C VAL A 147 2.74 0.68 9.61
N ALA A 148 2.82 0.00 10.76
CA ALA A 148 2.58 0.60 12.07
C ALA A 148 3.58 1.73 12.38
N ALA A 149 4.85 1.55 12.01
CA ALA A 149 5.93 2.49 12.25
C ALA A 149 5.97 3.63 11.21
N LEU A 150 5.64 3.36 9.95
CA LEU A 150 5.69 4.34 8.85
C LEU A 150 4.58 5.39 8.91
N TYR A 151 3.41 5.00 9.43
CA TYR A 151 2.24 5.84 9.47
C TYR A 151 1.81 6.08 10.92
N SER A 152 1.28 7.25 11.23
CA SER A 152 0.53 7.48 12.45
C SER A 152 -0.84 6.79 12.40
N ALA A 153 -1.56 6.76 13.53
CA ALA A 153 -2.91 6.20 13.57
C ALA A 153 -3.90 6.97 12.67
N SER A 154 -3.82 8.30 12.68
CA SER A 154 -4.65 9.17 11.84
C SER A 154 -4.33 9.02 10.35
N GLU A 155 -3.05 8.85 9.98
CA GLU A 155 -2.67 8.57 8.60
C GLU A 155 -3.25 7.24 8.11
N ARG A 156 -3.12 6.17 8.91
CA ARG A 156 -3.71 4.87 8.55
C ARG A 156 -5.21 4.96 8.34
N GLU A 157 -5.91 5.71 9.18
CA GLU A 157 -7.35 5.94 9.04
C GLU A 157 -7.69 6.72 7.77
N ALA A 158 -7.02 7.84 7.54
CA ALA A 158 -7.26 8.67 6.36
C ALA A 158 -6.99 7.92 5.04
N LEU A 159 -5.91 7.13 5.02
CA LEU A 159 -5.49 6.31 3.87
C LEU A 159 -6.35 5.05 3.70
N GLY A 160 -7.11 4.63 4.71
CA GLY A 160 -7.86 3.37 4.71
C GLY A 160 -7.04 2.12 5.00
N LEU A 161 -5.78 2.27 5.43
CA LEU A 161 -4.90 1.14 5.78
C LEU A 161 -5.39 0.38 7.02
N ASN A 162 -6.29 0.98 7.81
CA ASN A 162 -6.98 0.34 8.92
C ASN A 162 -8.32 -0.31 8.55
N LEU A 163 -8.74 -0.25 7.28
CA LEU A 163 -10.00 -0.85 6.81
C LEU A 163 -9.73 -2.23 6.23
N PHE A 164 -10.05 -3.27 6.98
CA PHE A 164 -9.80 -4.65 6.62
C PHE A 164 -10.92 -5.21 5.72
N GLY A 165 -10.55 -5.66 4.51
CA GLY A 165 -11.43 -6.27 3.52
C GLY A 165 -11.49 -7.80 3.59
N GLY A 166 -10.47 -8.46 4.17
CA GLY A 166 -10.42 -9.91 4.31
C GLY A 166 -9.02 -10.48 4.12
N SER A 167 -8.83 -11.75 4.51
CA SER A 167 -7.54 -12.46 4.33
C SER A 167 -7.72 -13.92 3.92
N LEU A 168 -8.57 -14.67 4.63
CA LEU A 168 -8.96 -16.03 4.28
C LEU A 168 -10.43 -16.08 3.83
N ASN A 169 -10.68 -16.65 2.65
CA ASN A 169 -12.02 -16.97 2.15
C ASN A 169 -11.93 -18.13 1.14
N VAL A 170 -12.32 -19.34 1.57
CA VAL A 170 -12.22 -20.57 0.77
C VAL A 170 -13.33 -20.60 -0.28
N ARG A 171 -13.07 -19.98 -1.43
CA ARG A 171 -14.02 -19.91 -2.54
C ARG A 171 -13.35 -19.92 -3.91
N ARG A 172 -14.10 -20.39 -4.91
CA ARG A 172 -13.75 -20.21 -6.32
C ARG A 172 -13.96 -18.75 -6.74
N MET A 173 -13.23 -18.33 -7.77
CA MET A 173 -13.41 -17.03 -8.39
C MET A 173 -14.76 -16.98 -9.12
N ARG A 174 -15.42 -15.81 -9.13
CA ARG A 174 -16.70 -15.64 -9.81
C ARG A 174 -16.50 -15.82 -11.32
N GLY A 175 -17.33 -16.65 -11.94
CA GLY A 175 -17.30 -16.89 -13.38
C GLY A 175 -16.18 -17.82 -13.86
N GLY A 176 -15.53 -18.57 -12.96
CA GLY A 176 -14.50 -19.53 -13.34
C GLY A 176 -14.33 -20.67 -12.34
N SER A 177 -13.48 -21.62 -12.68
CA SER A 177 -13.12 -22.76 -11.83
C SER A 177 -11.83 -22.54 -11.04
N ALA A 178 -11.11 -21.42 -11.22
CA ALA A 178 -9.92 -21.14 -10.42
C ALA A 178 -10.28 -20.83 -8.96
N TRP A 179 -9.44 -21.25 -8.02
CA TRP A 179 -9.53 -20.83 -6.63
C TRP A 179 -9.02 -19.39 -6.46
N SER A 180 -9.66 -18.60 -5.60
CA SER A 180 -9.14 -17.29 -5.21
C SER A 180 -7.83 -17.43 -4.42
N MET A 181 -6.92 -16.47 -4.53
CA MET A 181 -5.72 -16.44 -3.66
C MET A 181 -6.08 -16.34 -2.17
N HIS A 182 -7.22 -15.75 -1.82
CA HIS A 182 -7.75 -15.79 -0.45
C HIS A 182 -8.10 -17.20 0.02
N ALA A 183 -8.31 -18.17 -0.88
CA ALA A 183 -8.66 -19.54 -0.49
C ALA A 183 -7.52 -20.25 0.23
N TRP A 184 -6.26 -19.83 0.01
CA TRP A 184 -5.11 -20.34 0.76
C TRP A 184 -4.74 -19.48 1.97
N GLY A 185 -5.38 -18.32 2.17
CA GLY A 185 -4.92 -17.35 3.18
C GLY A 185 -3.58 -16.69 2.80
N ILE A 186 -3.34 -16.47 1.50
CA ILE A 186 -2.12 -15.85 0.98
C ILE A 186 -2.39 -14.48 0.34
N ALA A 187 -3.55 -13.89 0.60
CA ALA A 187 -3.93 -12.59 0.11
C ALA A 187 -4.65 -11.77 1.18
N ILE A 188 -4.59 -10.46 1.06
CA ILE A 188 -5.23 -9.52 1.99
C ILE A 188 -5.85 -8.37 1.19
N ASP A 189 -7.06 -7.97 1.56
CA ASP A 189 -7.74 -6.81 0.98
C ASP A 189 -7.79 -5.65 1.99
N PHE A 190 -7.53 -4.44 1.50
CA PHE A 190 -7.61 -3.19 2.27
C PHE A 190 -8.53 -2.17 1.58
N ASP A 191 -9.37 -1.49 2.37
CA ASP A 191 -10.25 -0.40 1.91
C ASP A 191 -11.06 -0.74 0.63
N PRO A 192 -11.86 -1.82 0.63
CA PRO A 192 -12.55 -2.32 -0.57
C PRO A 192 -13.57 -1.34 -1.16
N GLU A 193 -14.11 -0.43 -0.34
CA GLU A 193 -15.11 0.56 -0.79
C GLU A 193 -14.51 1.57 -1.76
N ARG A 194 -13.28 2.04 -1.51
CA ARG A 194 -12.58 3.05 -2.30
C ARG A 194 -11.54 2.46 -3.28
N ASN A 195 -11.50 1.13 -3.41
CA ASN A 195 -10.54 0.39 -4.25
C ASN A 195 -11.20 -0.81 -4.96
N GLN A 196 -12.41 -0.62 -5.48
CA GLN A 196 -13.19 -1.70 -6.09
C GLN A 196 -12.43 -2.41 -7.20
N LEU A 197 -12.72 -3.70 -7.41
CA LEU A 197 -12.03 -4.63 -8.32
C LEU A 197 -11.62 -4.03 -9.69
N LYS A 198 -12.47 -3.22 -10.32
CA LYS A 198 -12.22 -2.64 -11.66
C LYS A 198 -11.66 -1.22 -11.64
N TRP A 199 -11.39 -0.64 -10.47
CA TRP A 199 -10.88 0.72 -10.36
C TRP A 199 -9.35 0.68 -10.46
N GLY A 200 -8.83 1.36 -11.48
CA GLY A 200 -7.40 1.65 -11.62
C GLY A 200 -7.03 3.03 -11.09
N ALA A 201 -5.77 3.42 -11.29
CA ALA A 201 -5.32 4.78 -11.04
C ALA A 201 -5.98 5.78 -12.00
N PRO A 202 -6.26 7.03 -11.57
CA PRO A 202 -6.12 7.53 -10.19
C PRO A 202 -7.37 7.29 -9.32
N LYS A 203 -8.38 6.57 -9.84
CA LYS A 203 -9.68 6.40 -9.17
C LYS A 203 -9.58 5.60 -7.87
N ALA A 204 -8.74 4.58 -7.82
CA ALA A 204 -8.55 3.78 -6.61
C ALA A 204 -7.75 4.56 -5.56
N ARG A 205 -8.25 4.64 -4.32
CA ARG A 205 -7.61 5.41 -3.24
C ARG A 205 -6.15 5.01 -2.98
N LEU A 206 -5.87 3.71 -3.00
CA LEU A 206 -4.52 3.18 -2.75
C LEU A 206 -3.61 3.28 -3.98
N SER A 207 -4.07 3.83 -5.10
CA SER A 207 -3.19 4.18 -6.22
C SER A 207 -2.40 5.48 -6.00
N HIS A 208 -2.78 6.27 -4.99
CA HIS A 208 -2.22 7.60 -4.76
C HIS A 208 -0.80 7.54 -4.15
N PRO A 209 0.04 8.58 -4.36
CA PRO A 209 1.44 8.57 -3.94
C PRO A 209 1.69 8.38 -2.44
N ASP A 210 0.75 8.75 -1.57
CA ASP A 210 0.84 8.56 -0.11
C ASP A 210 0.69 7.10 0.33
N ALA A 211 0.13 6.24 -0.52
CA ALA A 211 0.08 4.80 -0.31
C ALA A 211 1.35 4.07 -0.80
N LEU A 212 2.29 4.77 -1.45
CA LEU A 212 3.52 4.12 -1.95
C LEU A 212 4.36 3.46 -0.83
N PRO A 213 4.57 4.08 0.36
CA PRO A 213 5.30 3.43 1.44
C PRO A 213 4.63 2.14 1.93
N PHE A 214 3.30 2.11 1.98
CA PHE A 214 2.52 0.91 2.28
C PHE A 214 2.81 -0.20 1.26
N TRP A 215 2.78 0.11 -0.04
CA TRP A 215 3.07 -0.88 -1.08
C TRP A 215 4.52 -1.36 -1.06
N LYS A 216 5.48 -0.45 -0.92
CA LYS A 216 6.91 -0.80 -0.83
C LYS A 216 7.20 -1.72 0.37
N ALA A 217 6.43 -1.63 1.46
CA ALA A 217 6.56 -2.54 2.59
C ALA A 217 6.15 -3.98 2.23
N TRP A 218 5.08 -4.16 1.46
CA TRP A 218 4.66 -5.48 0.94
C TRP A 218 5.64 -6.03 -0.09
N GLU A 219 6.07 -5.20 -1.03
CA GLU A 219 6.99 -5.57 -2.12
C GLU A 219 8.38 -5.98 -1.59
N ALA A 220 8.86 -5.34 -0.52
CA ALA A 220 10.11 -5.72 0.15
C ALA A 220 10.07 -7.14 0.74
N GLU A 221 8.87 -7.67 0.97
CA GLU A 221 8.59 -9.01 1.46
C GLU A 221 8.13 -9.96 0.34
N GLY A 222 8.29 -9.53 -0.92
CA GLY A 222 7.97 -10.28 -2.13
C GLY A 222 6.49 -10.31 -2.51
N TRP A 223 5.61 -9.66 -1.74
CA TRP A 223 4.18 -9.65 -2.03
C TRP A 223 3.86 -8.78 -3.25
N LEU A 224 2.85 -9.20 -4.01
CA LEU A 224 2.43 -8.57 -5.25
C LEU A 224 1.08 -7.86 -5.07
N SER A 225 1.01 -6.58 -5.45
CA SER A 225 -0.26 -5.86 -5.64
C SER A 225 -0.73 -5.97 -7.09
N LEU A 226 -1.97 -6.40 -7.31
CA LEU A 226 -2.57 -6.40 -8.65
C LEU A 226 -2.78 -4.98 -9.16
N GLY A 227 -3.12 -4.05 -8.27
CA GLY A 227 -3.25 -2.62 -8.58
C GLY A 227 -1.99 -2.06 -9.19
N ARG A 228 -0.83 -2.34 -8.58
CA ARG A 228 0.46 -1.84 -9.08
C ARG A 228 0.97 -2.59 -10.30
N ALA A 229 0.73 -3.90 -10.39
CA ALA A 229 1.23 -4.71 -11.49
C ALA A 229 0.38 -4.62 -12.77
N ARG A 230 -0.93 -4.37 -12.63
CA ARG A 230 -1.91 -4.48 -13.72
C ARG A 230 -2.95 -3.36 -13.75
N ASN A 231 -2.88 -2.39 -12.85
CA ASN A 231 -3.79 -1.24 -12.77
C ASN A 231 -5.26 -1.61 -12.52
N TYR A 232 -5.53 -2.65 -11.72
CA TYR A 232 -6.85 -3.01 -11.22
C TYR A 232 -6.74 -3.68 -9.85
N ASP A 233 -7.82 -3.70 -9.06
CA ASP A 233 -7.84 -4.36 -7.75
C ASP A 233 -6.80 -3.84 -6.75
N PHE A 234 -6.74 -2.51 -6.59
CA PHE A 234 -5.81 -1.86 -5.66
C PHE A 234 -6.05 -2.19 -4.18
N MET A 235 -7.18 -2.80 -3.81
CA MET A 235 -7.35 -3.32 -2.44
C MET A 235 -6.46 -4.53 -2.17
N HIS A 236 -6.09 -5.27 -3.22
CA HIS A 236 -5.56 -6.63 -3.12
C HIS A 236 -4.04 -6.70 -3.09
N VAL A 237 -3.51 -7.48 -2.16
CA VAL A 237 -2.10 -7.90 -2.12
C VAL A 237 -2.00 -9.40 -1.92
N GLN A 238 -1.09 -10.07 -2.63
CA GLN A 238 -0.94 -11.53 -2.61
C GLN A 238 0.51 -12.00 -2.54
N ALA A 239 0.75 -13.07 -1.78
CA ALA A 239 2.00 -13.82 -1.75
C ALA A 239 2.01 -14.87 -2.87
N ALA A 240 1.81 -14.41 -4.11
CA ALA A 240 1.94 -15.20 -5.34
C ALA A 240 2.22 -14.27 -6.52
N ARG A 241 3.08 -14.71 -7.44
CA ARG A 241 3.43 -13.95 -8.66
C ARG A 241 2.49 -14.30 -9.82
N LEU A 242 2.36 -13.40 -10.79
CA LEU A 242 1.57 -13.64 -12.01
C LEU A 242 2.19 -14.72 -12.91
#